data_AF-A0AA50CK88-F1
#
_entry.id   AF-A0AA50CK88-F1
#
_cell.length_a   1.000
_cell.length_b   1.000
_cell.length_c   1.000
_cell.angle_alpha   90.00
_cell.angle_beta   90.00
_cell.angle_gamma   90.00
#
_symmetry.space_group_name_H-M   'P 1'
#
loop_
_entity.id
_entity.type
_entity.pdbx_description
1 polymer ?
#
loop_
_entity_poly.entity_id
_entity_poly.type
_entity_poly.pdbx_seq_one_letter_code
_entity_poly.pdbx_strand_id
1 'polypeptide(L)'
;MTKLDYIDQAPEGPALTEYDRQHIKLYMRLLDAENDGASWQEAVEILFQICPDSEPERARRVHDSHLARAHWMTQHGYRQLRRGLPN
;
A
#
# COMPACT_ATOMS: atom_id res chain seq x y z
N MET A 1 7.00 1.91 -15.72
CA MET A 1 6.29 1.57 -14.47
C MET A 1 5.55 0.26 -14.70
N THR A 2 5.93 -0.81 -14.01
CA THR A 2 5.15 -2.05 -13.97
C THR A 2 3.81 -1.73 -13.33
N LYS A 3 2.71 -1.92 -14.07
CA LYS A 3 1.37 -1.91 -13.50
C LYS A 3 1.32 -3.12 -12.55
N LEU A 4 1.38 -2.87 -11.25
CA LEU A 4 1.13 -3.90 -10.25
C LEU A 4 -0.39 -4.08 -10.17
N ASP A 5 -0.85 -5.31 -10.30
CA ASP A 5 -2.25 -5.64 -10.05
C ASP A 5 -2.49 -5.56 -8.54
N TYR A 6 -3.33 -4.62 -8.11
CA TYR A 6 -3.74 -4.46 -6.72
C TYR A 6 -5.16 -5.00 -6.50
N ILE A 7 -5.48 -5.34 -5.26
CA ILE A 7 -6.84 -5.67 -4.83
C ILE A 7 -7.46 -4.46 -4.12
N ASP A 8 -8.79 -4.34 -4.09
CA ASP A 8 -9.44 -3.16 -3.49
C ASP A 8 -9.26 -3.04 -1.96
N GLN A 9 -8.85 -4.13 -1.30
CA GLN A 9 -8.57 -4.17 0.14
C GLN A 9 -7.27 -4.90 0.39
N ALA A 10 -6.26 -4.20 0.90
CA ALA A 10 -4.97 -4.81 1.22
C ALA A 10 -5.10 -5.98 2.21
N PRO A 11 -4.18 -6.95 2.18
CA PRO A 11 -4.18 -8.05 3.14
C PRO A 11 -4.11 -7.53 4.59
N GLU A 12 -4.84 -8.19 5.46
CA GLU A 12 -4.85 -7.92 6.89
C GLU A 12 -4.21 -9.06 7.68
N GLY A 13 -4.02 -8.83 8.98
CA GLY A 13 -3.50 -9.84 9.90
C GLY A 13 -1.97 -9.80 10.10
N PRO A 14 -1.46 -10.68 10.96
CA PRO A 14 -0.12 -10.54 11.53
C PRO A 14 1.00 -11.18 10.70
N ALA A 15 0.70 -11.74 9.53
CA ALA A 15 1.67 -12.46 8.70
C ALA A 15 2.00 -11.69 7.42
N LEU A 16 3.28 -11.72 7.02
CA LEU A 16 3.75 -11.23 5.73
C LEU A 16 3.26 -12.16 4.61
N THR A 17 2.55 -11.59 3.64
CA THR A 17 1.99 -12.30 2.48
C THR A 17 2.87 -12.11 1.24
N GLU A 18 2.61 -12.90 0.19
CA GLU A 18 3.27 -12.68 -1.11
C GLU A 18 2.85 -11.37 -1.76
N TYR A 19 1.59 -10.95 -1.57
CA TYR A 19 1.11 -9.64 -2.01
C TYR A 19 1.97 -8.52 -1.42
N ASP A 20 2.28 -8.59 -0.12
CA ASP A 20 3.13 -7.58 0.53
C ASP A 20 4.53 -7.49 -0.10
N ARG A 21 5.12 -8.64 -0.47
CA ARG A 21 6.45 -8.69 -1.12
C ARG A 21 6.44 -8.04 -2.50
N GLN A 22 5.37 -8.27 -3.26
CA GLN A 22 5.20 -7.70 -4.60
C GLN A 22 4.91 -6.19 -4.56
N HIS A 23 4.28 -5.71 -3.48
CA HIS A 23 3.82 -4.33 -3.34
C HIS A 23 4.68 -3.43 -2.45
N ILE A 24 5.90 -3.85 -2.08
CA ILE A 24 6.81 -3.04 -1.25
C ILE A 24 7.00 -1.62 -1.80
N LYS A 25 7.20 -1.48 -3.12
CA LYS A 25 7.38 -0.17 -3.76
C LYS A 25 6.11 0.69 -3.67
N LEU A 26 4.94 0.08 -3.77
CA LEU A 26 3.66 0.79 -3.61
C LEU A 26 3.52 1.31 -2.17
N TYR A 27 3.83 0.48 -1.18
CA TYR A 27 3.80 0.89 0.23
C TYR A 27 4.76 2.02 0.55
N MET A 28 5.99 1.99 0.02
CA MET A 28 6.95 3.08 0.18
C MET A 28 6.39 4.40 -0.38
N ARG A 29 5.83 4.38 -1.61
CA ARG A 29 5.26 5.58 -2.23
C ARG A 29 4.05 6.14 -1.48
N LEU A 30 3.25 5.28 -0.85
CA LEU A 30 2.13 5.71 0.00
C LEU A 30 2.63 6.41 1.26
N LEU A 31 3.65 5.86 1.91
CA LEU A 31 4.26 6.45 3.10
C LEU A 31 4.96 7.77 2.77
N ASP A 32 5.67 7.85 1.64
CA ASP A 32 6.28 9.10 1.16
C ASP A 32 5.20 10.16 0.90
N ALA A 33 4.10 9.81 0.23
CA ALA A 33 3.00 10.73 -0.03
C ALA A 33 2.34 11.23 1.28
N GLU A 34 2.13 10.36 2.27
CA GLU A 34 1.63 10.75 3.59
C GLU A 34 2.60 11.70 4.31
N ASN A 35 3.90 11.39 4.30
CA ASN A 35 4.94 12.19 4.93
C ASN A 35 5.12 13.57 4.27
N ASP A 36 4.95 13.65 2.96
CA ASP A 36 4.98 14.89 2.18
C ASP A 36 3.67 15.70 2.31
N GLY A 37 2.66 15.16 3.01
CA GLY A 37 1.37 15.82 3.24
C GLY A 37 0.49 15.86 1.98
N ALA A 38 0.71 14.96 1.02
CA ALA A 38 -0.11 14.86 -0.17
C ALA A 38 -1.56 14.47 0.18
N SER A 39 -2.50 14.92 -0.65
CA SER A 39 -3.89 14.50 -0.48
C SER A 39 -4.06 13.02 -0.80
N TRP A 40 -4.91 12.33 -0.06
CA TRP A 40 -5.19 10.92 -0.33
C TRP A 40 -5.83 10.70 -1.70
N GLN A 41 -6.58 11.70 -2.20
CA GLN A 41 -7.17 11.71 -3.54
C GLN A 41 -6.10 11.68 -4.63
N GLU A 42 -5.09 12.55 -4.53
CA GLU A 42 -3.98 12.59 -5.46
C GLU A 42 -3.15 11.30 -5.40
N ALA A 43 -2.89 10.80 -4.17
CA ALA A 43 -2.18 9.54 -3.98
C ALA A 43 -2.92 8.37 -4.64
N VAL A 44 -4.24 8.27 -4.47
CA VAL A 44 -5.01 7.15 -5.04
C VAL A 44 -5.14 7.25 -6.57
N GLU A 45 -5.31 8.46 -7.10
CA GLU A 45 -5.37 8.70 -8.54
C GLU A 45 -4.04 8.36 -9.21
N ILE A 46 -2.91 8.79 -8.64
CA ILE A 46 -1.59 8.53 -9.21
C ILE A 46 -1.17 7.07 -9.03
N LEU A 47 -1.32 6.51 -7.83
CA LEU A 47 -0.76 5.19 -7.50
C LEU A 47 -1.66 4.03 -7.93
N PHE A 48 -2.97 4.19 -7.84
CA PHE A 48 -3.95 3.14 -8.14
C PHE A 48 -4.75 3.41 -9.41
N GLN A 49 -4.63 4.60 -10.01
CA GLN A 49 -5.36 4.98 -11.22
C GLN A 49 -6.89 4.92 -11.01
N ILE A 50 -7.35 5.24 -9.79
CA ILE A 50 -8.77 5.37 -9.44
C ILE A 50 -9.09 6.84 -9.31
N CYS A 51 -10.09 7.32 -10.06
CA CYS A 51 -10.56 8.70 -9.94
C CYS A 51 -11.44 8.84 -8.69
N PRO A 52 -11.03 9.60 -7.67
CA PRO A 52 -11.78 9.75 -6.42
C PRO A 52 -13.12 10.48 -6.59
N ASP A 53 -13.28 11.27 -7.66
CA ASP A 53 -14.56 11.93 -7.96
C ASP A 53 -15.56 10.98 -8.64
N SER A 54 -15.07 9.99 -9.37
CA SER A 54 -15.90 9.00 -10.07
C SER A 54 -16.26 7.81 -9.18
N GLU A 55 -15.32 7.35 -8.35
CA GLU A 55 -15.50 6.17 -7.48
C GLU A 55 -15.03 6.46 -6.03
N PRO A 56 -15.63 7.44 -5.32
CA PRO A 56 -15.10 7.97 -4.06
C PRO A 56 -14.94 6.92 -2.96
N GLU A 57 -15.95 6.06 -2.77
CA GLU A 57 -15.92 5.03 -1.72
C GLU A 57 -14.83 3.98 -1.98
N ARG A 58 -14.70 3.54 -3.24
CA ARG A 58 -13.69 2.55 -3.64
C ARG A 58 -12.29 3.15 -3.53
N ALA A 59 -12.10 4.37 -4.04
CA ALA A 59 -10.84 5.10 -3.96
C ALA A 59 -10.38 5.25 -2.50
N ARG A 60 -11.28 5.68 -1.61
CA ARG A 60 -11.00 5.83 -0.19
C ARG A 60 -10.63 4.51 0.47
N ARG A 61 -11.38 3.44 0.19
CA ARG A 61 -11.10 2.09 0.74
C ARG A 61 -9.74 1.55 0.30
N VAL A 62 -9.42 1.68 -0.99
CA VAL A 62 -8.13 1.24 -1.54
C VAL A 62 -7.01 2.00 -0.87
N HIS A 63 -7.10 3.34 -0.81
CA HIS A 63 -6.11 4.18 -0.15
C HIS A 63 -5.90 3.78 1.33
N ASP A 64 -6.96 3.79 2.12
CA ASP A 64 -6.86 3.61 3.57
C ASP A 64 -6.36 2.21 3.95
N SER A 65 -6.83 1.16 3.26
CA SER A 65 -6.38 -0.21 3.53
C SER A 65 -4.90 -0.40 3.18
N HIS A 66 -4.42 0.16 2.06
CA HIS A 66 -3.02 0.01 1.65
C HIS A 66 -2.08 0.86 2.48
N LEU A 67 -2.49 2.07 2.88
CA LEU A 67 -1.70 2.91 3.78
C LEU A 67 -1.60 2.28 5.17
N ALA A 68 -2.69 1.74 5.72
CA ALA A 68 -2.67 0.99 6.96
C ALA A 68 -1.74 -0.24 6.87
N ARG A 69 -1.79 -0.96 5.74
CA ARG A 69 -0.89 -2.10 5.52
C ARG A 69 0.58 -1.68 5.37
N ALA A 70 0.85 -0.55 4.71
CA ALA A 70 2.17 0.03 4.60
C ALA A 70 2.75 0.39 5.98
N HIS A 71 1.95 1.00 6.85
CA HIS A 71 2.32 1.24 8.25
C HIS A 71 2.65 -0.04 8.99
N TRP A 72 1.82 -1.08 8.85
CA TRP A 72 2.11 -2.40 9.45
C TRP A 72 3.42 -3.01 8.92
N MET A 73 3.73 -2.82 7.63
CA MET A 73 4.97 -3.29 7.03
C MET A 73 6.21 -2.64 7.65
N THR A 74 6.16 -1.36 8.04
CA THR A 74 7.28 -0.69 8.72
C THR A 74 7.47 -1.19 10.15
N GLN A 75 6.37 -1.44 10.87
CA GLN A 75 6.40 -1.79 12.29
C GLN A 75 6.67 -3.29 12.54
N HIS A 76 6.06 -4.15 11.74
CA HIS A 76 6.03 -5.61 11.93
C HIS A 76 6.54 -6.38 10.71
N GLY A 77 6.06 -6.04 9.51
CA GLY A 77 6.33 -6.80 8.29
C GLY A 77 7.82 -6.87 7.91
N TYR A 78 8.57 -5.78 8.09
CA TYR A 78 10.00 -5.72 7.77
C TYR A 78 10.83 -6.73 8.59
N ARG A 79 10.47 -6.97 9.85
CA ARG A 79 11.14 -7.99 10.67
C ARG A 79 10.91 -9.39 10.13
N GLN A 80 9.72 -9.66 9.58
CA GLN A 80 9.40 -10.94 8.96
C GLN A 80 10.12 -11.09 7.62
N LEU A 81 10.18 -10.02 6.82
CA LEU A 81 10.89 -10.00 5.55
C LEU A 81 12.37 -10.35 5.73
N ARG A 82 13.02 -9.75 6.74
CA ARG A 82 14.43 -10.03 7.09
C ARG A 82 14.68 -11.48 7.52
N ARG A 83 13.72 -12.13 8.17
CA ARG A 83 13.86 -13.54 8.61
C ARG A 83 13.69 -14.55 7.48
N GLY A 84 13.04 -14.16 6.38
CA GLY A 84 12.80 -15.01 5.22
C GLY A 84 13.84 -14.88 4.10
N LEU A 85 14.79 -13.93 4.20
CA LEU A 85 15.92 -13.83 3.28
C LEU A 85 17.03 -14.78 3.77
N PRO A 86 17.59 -15.66 2.91
CA PRO A 86 18.80 -16.39 3.27
C PRO A 86 19.94 -15.38 3.50
N ASN A 87 20.70 -15.58 4.58
CA ASN A 87 21.89 -14.79 4.91
C ASN A 87 22.94 -14.86 3.80
#